data_AF-A0A1Q3T2J4-F1
#
_entry.id   AF-A0A1Q3T2J4-F1
#
_cell.length_a   1.000
_cell.length_b   1.000
_cell.length_c   1.000
_cell.angle_alpha   90.00
_cell.angle_beta   90.00
_cell.angle_gamma   90.00
#
_symmetry.space_group_name_H-M   'P 1'
#
loop_
_entity.id
_entity.type
_entity.pdbx_description
1 polymer ?
#
loop_
_entity_poly.entity_id
_entity_poly.type
_entity_poly.pdbx_seq_one_letter_code
_entity_poly.pdbx_strand_id
1 'polypeptide(L)'
;MKNQYDALLKACQNGEADKFQQLFSSLSAEQKIEFLSYNDYEAYHQAMASGNLTLFEGITAAIIKSFATDMMDEEEVLIPAFEARQGEGFIQALERQHLAIVESMLFVLFLDYYCNEIINTKSKYIQFVLQHSNLKPAIPDLFKQACATDLDTVKRWVDILPNETLIEICNPKFSELNQEASRSCFYYVASPEILDFLWNNLSPVIQATIANNVFPGCLVYQVKKEEVAIIEKILSLLDEKQQSHCFKFEDYNCFVYAADRGSLDIIKLLWKTFSSEDKINALKASNYAAYRLASKANHIQIISFLESVAPAPILLEMQPAVSQPIK
;
A
#
# COMPACT_ATOMS: atom_id res chain seq x y z
N MET A 1 -35.39 -28.05 -9.76
CA MET A 1 -34.38 -27.04 -9.37
C MET A 1 -33.01 -27.34 -9.98
N LYS A 2 -32.40 -28.53 -9.79
CA LYS A 2 -31.07 -28.87 -10.36
C LYS A 2 -30.93 -28.57 -11.88
N ASN A 3 -31.87 -29.03 -12.71
CA ASN A 3 -31.84 -28.76 -14.16
C ASN A 3 -31.93 -27.26 -14.55
N GLN A 4 -32.53 -26.42 -13.69
CA GLN A 4 -32.62 -24.97 -13.95
C GLN A 4 -31.30 -24.26 -13.59
N TYR A 5 -30.63 -24.69 -12.53
CA TYR A 5 -29.31 -24.17 -12.16
C TYR A 5 -28.25 -24.55 -13.18
N ASP A 6 -28.29 -25.79 -13.69
CA ASP A 6 -27.39 -26.22 -14.76
C ASP A 6 -27.55 -25.35 -16.02
N ALA A 7 -28.78 -24.96 -16.37
CA ALA A 7 -29.05 -24.07 -17.50
C ALA A 7 -28.53 -22.65 -17.27
N LEU A 8 -28.67 -22.12 -16.06
CA LEU A 8 -28.14 -20.81 -15.66
C LEU A 8 -26.61 -20.80 -15.65
N LEU A 9 -25.97 -21.81 -15.06
CA LEU A 9 -24.52 -21.94 -15.04
C LEU A 9 -23.95 -22.08 -16.45
N LYS A 10 -24.63 -22.84 -17.32
CA LYS A 10 -24.25 -22.95 -18.73
C LYS A 10 -24.38 -21.61 -19.47
N ALA A 11 -25.42 -20.82 -19.18
CA ALA A 11 -25.54 -19.48 -19.71
C ALA A 11 -24.39 -18.58 -19.23
N CYS A 12 -23.98 -18.71 -17.96
CA CYS A 12 -22.83 -17.97 -17.42
C CYS A 12 -21.53 -18.35 -18.12
N GLN A 13 -21.24 -19.66 -18.21
CA GLN A 13 -20.07 -20.22 -18.89
C GLN A 13 -19.95 -19.75 -20.34
N ASN A 14 -21.08 -19.68 -21.04
CA ASN A 14 -21.13 -19.27 -22.45
C ASN A 14 -21.17 -17.74 -22.64
N GLY A 15 -21.25 -16.94 -21.56
CA GLY A 15 -21.42 -15.49 -21.67
C GLY A 15 -22.77 -15.06 -22.27
N GLU A 16 -23.83 -15.87 -22.12
CA GLU A 16 -25.16 -15.63 -22.70
C GLU A 16 -26.00 -14.69 -21.78
N ALA A 17 -25.65 -13.40 -21.73
CA ALA A 17 -26.26 -12.40 -20.82
C ALA A 17 -27.80 -12.37 -20.87
N ASP A 18 -28.39 -12.27 -22.07
CA ASP A 18 -29.84 -12.17 -22.25
C ASP A 18 -30.57 -13.43 -21.74
N LYS A 19 -30.01 -14.60 -22.04
CA LYS A 19 -30.58 -15.87 -21.60
C LYS A 19 -30.43 -16.05 -20.10
N PHE A 20 -29.29 -15.67 -19.54
CA PHE A 20 -29.12 -15.63 -18.09
C PHE A 20 -30.20 -14.75 -17.47
N GLN A 21 -30.38 -13.52 -17.95
CA GLN A 21 -31.38 -12.59 -17.43
C GLN A 21 -32.81 -13.15 -17.55
N GLN A 22 -33.16 -13.76 -18.68
CA GLN A 22 -34.45 -14.40 -18.88
C GLN A 22 -34.69 -15.52 -17.87
N LEU A 23 -33.74 -16.44 -17.70
CA LEU A 23 -33.85 -17.55 -16.77
C LEU A 23 -33.86 -17.06 -15.31
N PHE A 24 -32.95 -16.14 -14.96
CA PHE A 24 -32.77 -15.64 -13.61
C PHE A 24 -33.97 -14.82 -13.15
N SER A 25 -34.61 -14.06 -14.04
CA SER A 25 -35.81 -13.28 -13.72
C SER A 25 -37.01 -14.15 -13.31
N SER A 26 -37.06 -15.40 -13.78
CA SER A 26 -38.12 -16.36 -13.45
C SER A 26 -38.02 -16.97 -12.05
N LEU A 27 -36.88 -16.79 -11.37
CA LEU A 27 -36.65 -17.29 -10.02
C LEU A 27 -37.29 -16.39 -8.95
N SER A 28 -37.78 -17.02 -7.87
CA SER A 28 -38.13 -16.33 -6.62
C SER A 28 -36.91 -15.69 -5.96
N ALA A 29 -37.11 -14.81 -4.97
CA ALA A 29 -36.02 -14.15 -4.27
C ALA A 29 -35.11 -15.16 -3.54
N GLU A 30 -35.70 -16.14 -2.87
CA GLU A 30 -35.00 -17.20 -2.14
C GLU A 30 -34.15 -18.05 -3.10
N GLN A 31 -34.73 -18.42 -4.26
CA GLN A 31 -34.02 -19.19 -5.29
C GLN A 31 -32.86 -18.41 -5.93
N LYS A 32 -32.96 -17.08 -6.02
CA LYS A 32 -31.87 -16.22 -6.52
C LYS A 32 -30.70 -16.23 -5.54
N ILE A 33 -30.96 -16.05 -4.26
CA ILE A 33 -29.95 -16.10 -3.20
C ILE A 33 -29.24 -17.47 -3.19
N GLU A 34 -30.03 -18.55 -3.21
CA GLU A 34 -29.51 -19.93 -3.25
C GLU A 34 -28.66 -20.17 -4.51
N PHE A 35 -29.10 -19.68 -5.67
CA PHE A 35 -28.34 -19.81 -6.92
C PHE A 35 -27.04 -18.99 -6.91
N LEU A 36 -27.08 -17.73 -6.45
CA LEU A 36 -25.92 -16.84 -6.50
C LEU A 36 -24.78 -17.31 -5.59
N SER A 37 -25.11 -17.97 -4.47
CA SER A 37 -24.15 -18.59 -3.56
C SER A 37 -23.83 -20.05 -3.89
N TYR A 38 -24.49 -20.63 -4.91
CA TYR A 38 -24.34 -22.03 -5.27
C TYR A 38 -22.90 -22.37 -5.69
N ASN A 39 -22.39 -23.48 -5.14
CA ASN A 39 -21.06 -24.02 -5.43
C ASN A 39 -19.96 -22.93 -5.36
N ASP A 40 -19.93 -22.24 -4.22
CA ASP A 40 -18.94 -21.20 -3.93
C ASP A 40 -18.97 -20.08 -4.98
N TYR A 41 -20.18 -19.54 -5.19
CA TYR A 41 -20.43 -18.45 -6.15
C TYR A 41 -20.00 -18.78 -7.59
N GLU A 42 -20.21 -20.02 -8.04
CA GLU A 42 -19.74 -20.48 -9.35
C GLU A 42 -20.21 -19.58 -10.50
N ALA A 43 -21.45 -19.10 -10.47
CA ALA A 43 -21.98 -18.21 -11.51
C ALA A 43 -21.15 -16.92 -11.67
N TYR A 44 -20.70 -16.35 -10.56
CA TYR A 44 -19.86 -15.14 -10.53
C TYR A 44 -18.51 -15.38 -11.21
N HIS A 45 -17.85 -16.49 -10.86
CA HIS A 45 -16.57 -16.86 -11.48
C HIS A 45 -16.69 -17.24 -12.95
N GLN A 46 -17.76 -17.95 -13.35
CA GLN A 46 -17.99 -18.29 -14.74
C GLN A 46 -18.28 -17.05 -15.61
N ALA A 47 -18.99 -16.07 -15.07
CA ALA A 47 -19.26 -14.81 -15.76
C ALA A 47 -17.98 -14.00 -16.01
N MET A 48 -17.07 -13.93 -15.02
CA MET A 48 -15.74 -13.34 -15.21
C MET A 48 -14.95 -14.10 -16.29
N ALA A 49 -14.92 -15.43 -16.19
CA ALA A 49 -14.19 -16.30 -17.10
C ALA A 49 -14.71 -16.26 -18.54
N SER A 50 -15.99 -15.92 -18.76
CA SER A 50 -16.58 -15.80 -20.09
C SER A 50 -16.19 -14.50 -20.81
N GLY A 51 -15.70 -13.50 -20.08
CA GLY A 51 -15.34 -12.20 -20.64
C GLY A 51 -16.52 -11.31 -21.03
N ASN A 52 -17.76 -11.69 -20.70
CA ASN A 52 -18.94 -10.89 -21.00
C ASN A 52 -19.18 -9.89 -19.85
N LEU A 53 -18.80 -8.63 -20.06
CA LEU A 53 -18.90 -7.57 -19.05
C LEU A 53 -20.35 -7.37 -18.56
N THR A 54 -21.33 -7.34 -19.47
CA THR A 54 -22.74 -7.13 -19.10
C THR A 54 -23.29 -8.25 -18.22
N LEU A 55 -22.94 -9.50 -18.53
CA LEU A 55 -23.29 -10.64 -17.70
C LEU A 55 -22.63 -10.54 -16.32
N PHE A 56 -21.32 -10.25 -16.29
CA PHE A 56 -20.56 -10.10 -15.07
C PHE A 56 -21.15 -9.01 -14.16
N GLU A 57 -21.32 -7.79 -14.68
CA GLU A 57 -21.94 -6.67 -13.96
C GLU A 57 -23.36 -7.01 -13.48
N GLY A 58 -24.14 -7.72 -14.31
CA GLY A 58 -25.48 -8.17 -13.95
C GLY A 58 -25.48 -9.13 -12.76
N ILE A 59 -24.52 -10.07 -12.69
CA ILE A 59 -24.38 -10.99 -11.55
C ILE A 59 -23.83 -10.27 -10.33
N THR A 60 -22.82 -9.40 -10.49
CA THR A 60 -22.28 -8.56 -9.41
C THR A 60 -23.38 -7.74 -8.75
N ALA A 61 -24.18 -7.03 -9.54
CA ALA A 61 -25.31 -6.25 -9.04
C ALA A 61 -26.37 -7.13 -8.36
N ALA A 62 -26.60 -8.34 -8.86
CA ALA A 62 -27.52 -9.29 -8.24
C ALA A 62 -26.99 -9.79 -6.88
N ILE A 63 -25.69 -10.03 -6.74
CA ILE A 63 -25.03 -10.41 -5.48
C ILE A 63 -25.16 -9.26 -4.47
N ILE A 64 -24.72 -8.05 -4.83
CA ILE A 64 -24.82 -6.86 -3.96
C ILE A 64 -26.26 -6.69 -3.48
N LYS A 65 -27.23 -6.67 -4.41
CA LYS A 65 -28.65 -6.50 -4.06
C LYS A 65 -29.20 -7.60 -3.15
N SER A 66 -28.68 -8.82 -3.25
CA SER A 66 -29.22 -9.98 -2.51
C SER A 66 -28.61 -10.12 -1.11
N PHE A 67 -27.38 -9.64 -0.90
CA PHE A 67 -26.62 -9.87 0.32
C PHE A 67 -26.23 -8.60 1.07
N ALA A 68 -26.29 -7.42 0.43
CA ALA A 68 -26.08 -6.16 1.13
C ALA A 68 -27.17 -5.93 2.18
N THR A 69 -26.75 -5.45 3.34
CA THR A 69 -27.63 -4.99 4.42
C THR A 69 -27.38 -3.51 4.65
N ASP A 70 -28.27 -2.82 5.38
CA ASP A 70 -28.11 -1.40 5.72
C ASP A 70 -26.79 -1.08 6.48
N MET A 71 -26.07 -2.11 6.93
CA MET A 71 -24.82 -1.99 7.68
C MET A 71 -23.58 -2.53 6.94
N MET A 72 -23.72 -3.07 5.73
CA MET A 72 -22.59 -3.64 4.96
C MET A 72 -22.35 -2.83 3.70
N ASP A 73 -21.11 -2.43 3.49
CA ASP A 73 -20.68 -1.80 2.24
C ASP A 73 -20.69 -2.82 1.09
N GLU A 74 -20.87 -2.36 -0.14
CA GLU A 74 -20.93 -3.24 -1.33
C GLU A 74 -19.67 -4.10 -1.47
N GLU A 75 -18.52 -3.59 -1.03
CA GLU A 75 -17.22 -4.26 -1.04
C GLU A 75 -17.22 -5.51 -0.16
N GLU A 76 -17.74 -5.40 1.08
CA GLU A 76 -17.79 -6.48 2.05
C GLU A 76 -18.63 -7.66 1.56
N VAL A 77 -19.60 -7.37 0.68
CA VAL A 77 -20.46 -8.40 0.07
C VAL A 77 -19.74 -9.16 -1.05
N LEU A 78 -18.87 -8.50 -1.81
CA LEU A 78 -18.18 -9.11 -2.94
C LEU A 78 -16.93 -9.89 -2.54
N ILE A 79 -16.27 -9.53 -1.43
CA ILE A 79 -15.06 -10.23 -0.94
C ILE A 79 -15.30 -11.74 -0.79
N PRO A 80 -16.33 -12.22 -0.06
CA PRO A 80 -16.59 -13.66 0.06
C PRO A 80 -16.85 -14.32 -1.30
N ALA A 81 -17.56 -13.65 -2.21
CA ALA A 81 -17.85 -14.19 -3.54
C ALA A 81 -16.58 -14.34 -4.39
N PHE A 82 -15.62 -13.42 -4.24
CA PHE A 82 -14.33 -13.48 -4.91
C PHE A 82 -13.40 -14.53 -4.30
N GLU A 83 -13.32 -14.59 -2.98
CA GLU A 83 -12.40 -15.47 -2.24
C GLU A 83 -12.84 -16.94 -2.21
N ALA A 84 -14.14 -17.21 -2.33
CA ALA A 84 -14.68 -18.58 -2.22
C ALA A 84 -14.00 -19.57 -3.18
N ARG A 85 -13.53 -19.10 -4.34
CA ARG A 85 -12.72 -19.88 -5.29
C ARG A 85 -11.37 -19.21 -5.59
N GLN A 86 -10.81 -18.48 -4.63
CA GLN A 86 -9.48 -17.84 -4.71
C GLN A 86 -9.29 -17.00 -5.98
N GLY A 87 -10.34 -16.28 -6.39
CA GLY A 87 -10.31 -15.46 -7.60
C GLY A 87 -10.22 -16.25 -8.92
N GLU A 88 -10.60 -17.53 -8.96
CA GLU A 88 -10.52 -18.40 -10.16
C GLU A 88 -11.05 -17.71 -11.42
N GLY A 89 -12.22 -17.08 -11.34
CA GLY A 89 -12.82 -16.32 -12.46
C GLY A 89 -11.94 -15.18 -12.98
N PHE A 90 -11.29 -14.43 -12.09
CA PHE A 90 -10.36 -13.36 -12.45
C PHE A 90 -9.06 -13.90 -13.04
N ILE A 91 -8.54 -15.01 -12.50
CA ILE A 91 -7.39 -15.73 -13.09
C ILE A 91 -7.72 -16.14 -14.54
N GLN A 92 -8.89 -16.71 -14.78
CA GLN A 92 -9.32 -17.09 -16.13
C GLN A 92 -9.49 -15.86 -17.04
N ALA A 93 -10.02 -14.75 -16.51
CA ALA A 93 -10.11 -13.49 -17.25
C ALA A 93 -8.72 -12.96 -17.67
N LEU A 94 -7.73 -13.00 -16.78
CA LEU A 94 -6.34 -12.66 -17.11
C LEU A 94 -5.75 -13.62 -18.15
N GLU A 95 -5.95 -14.93 -18.00
CA GLU A 95 -5.42 -15.93 -18.92
C GLU A 95 -6.00 -15.84 -20.33
N ARG A 96 -7.27 -15.43 -20.43
CA ARG A 96 -7.98 -15.23 -21.70
C ARG A 96 -7.98 -13.79 -22.19
N GLN A 97 -7.26 -12.90 -21.50
CA GLN A 97 -7.09 -11.49 -21.86
C GLN A 97 -8.42 -10.70 -21.94
N HIS A 98 -9.34 -10.96 -21.02
CA HIS A 98 -10.62 -10.25 -20.93
C HIS A 98 -10.46 -8.87 -20.27
N LEU A 99 -9.90 -7.91 -21.02
CA LEU A 99 -9.54 -6.57 -20.53
C LEU A 99 -10.67 -5.87 -19.77
N ALA A 100 -11.90 -5.88 -20.31
CA ALA A 100 -13.02 -5.19 -19.69
C ALA A 100 -13.38 -5.73 -18.30
N ILE A 101 -13.25 -7.05 -18.10
CA ILE A 101 -13.43 -7.67 -16.78
C ILE A 101 -12.31 -7.24 -15.83
N VAL A 102 -11.05 -7.28 -16.30
CA VAL A 102 -9.91 -6.89 -15.47
C VAL A 102 -9.96 -5.42 -15.07
N GLU A 103 -10.34 -4.53 -15.99
CA GLU A 103 -10.52 -3.10 -15.74
C GLU A 103 -11.63 -2.85 -14.70
N SER A 104 -12.79 -3.50 -14.85
CA SER A 104 -13.90 -3.41 -13.88
C SER A 104 -13.46 -3.86 -12.48
N MET A 105 -12.74 -4.98 -12.39
CA MET A 105 -12.27 -5.53 -11.12
C MET A 105 -11.25 -4.63 -10.41
N LEU A 106 -10.33 -4.01 -11.16
CA LEU A 106 -9.28 -3.16 -10.60
C LEU A 106 -9.75 -1.75 -10.21
N PHE A 107 -10.75 -1.18 -10.90
CA PHE A 107 -11.10 0.22 -10.72
C PHE A 107 -12.53 0.49 -10.21
N VAL A 108 -13.44 -0.47 -10.35
CA VAL A 108 -14.87 -0.25 -10.05
C VAL A 108 -15.32 -1.01 -8.81
N LEU A 109 -14.78 -2.21 -8.57
CA LEU A 109 -15.34 -3.13 -7.59
C LEU A 109 -14.59 -3.20 -6.25
N PHE A 110 -13.62 -2.31 -6.02
CA PHE A 110 -12.85 -2.22 -4.77
C PHE A 110 -12.21 -3.56 -4.32
N LEU A 111 -11.97 -4.46 -5.28
CA LEU A 111 -11.28 -5.73 -5.10
C LEU A 111 -9.81 -5.62 -5.54
N ASP A 112 -9.29 -4.40 -5.65
CA ASP A 112 -7.95 -4.10 -6.14
C ASP A 112 -6.89 -4.81 -5.31
N TYR A 113 -7.00 -4.81 -3.98
CA TYR A 113 -6.07 -5.52 -3.09
C TYR A 113 -5.91 -7.01 -3.45
N TYR A 114 -7.01 -7.73 -3.64
CA TYR A 114 -7.01 -9.16 -3.97
C TYR A 114 -6.59 -9.43 -5.42
N CYS A 115 -7.02 -8.55 -6.34
CA CYS A 115 -6.62 -8.63 -7.74
C CYS A 115 -5.10 -8.43 -7.89
N ASN A 116 -4.54 -7.50 -7.11
CA ASN A 116 -3.11 -7.22 -7.09
C ASN A 116 -2.30 -8.40 -6.60
N GLU A 117 -2.75 -9.11 -5.56
CA GLU A 117 -2.09 -10.35 -5.10
C GLU A 117 -2.00 -11.37 -6.25
N ILE A 118 -3.10 -11.59 -6.98
CA ILE A 118 -3.14 -12.51 -8.12
C ILE A 118 -2.22 -12.04 -9.26
N ILE A 119 -2.29 -10.77 -9.66
CA ILE A 119 -1.44 -10.21 -10.72
C ILE A 119 0.04 -10.39 -10.37
N ASN A 120 0.39 -10.15 -9.10
CA ASN A 120 1.73 -10.29 -8.57
C ASN A 120 2.22 -11.75 -8.48
N THR A 121 1.42 -12.77 -8.83
CA THR A 121 1.86 -14.18 -8.83
C THR A 121 2.56 -14.64 -10.12
N LYS A 122 2.36 -13.98 -11.27
CA LYS A 122 2.94 -14.43 -12.56
C LYS A 122 3.35 -13.27 -13.47
N SER A 123 4.51 -13.40 -14.11
CA SER A 123 5.04 -12.39 -15.05
C SER A 123 4.09 -12.09 -16.20
N LYS A 124 3.37 -13.11 -16.70
CA LYS A 124 2.40 -12.94 -17.78
C LYS A 124 1.23 -12.02 -17.41
N TYR A 125 0.84 -11.96 -16.13
CA TYR A 125 -0.24 -11.08 -15.67
C TYR A 125 0.24 -9.63 -15.52
N ILE A 126 1.47 -9.43 -15.03
CA ILE A 126 2.13 -8.13 -15.02
C ILE A 126 2.27 -7.58 -16.45
N GLN A 127 2.74 -8.42 -17.39
CA GLN A 127 2.85 -8.05 -18.81
C GLN A 127 1.51 -7.66 -19.41
N PHE A 128 0.44 -8.40 -19.07
CA PHE A 128 -0.91 -8.05 -19.49
C PHE A 128 -1.29 -6.63 -19.03
N VAL A 129 -1.07 -6.27 -17.76
CA VAL A 129 -1.34 -4.92 -17.25
C VAL A 129 -0.53 -3.86 -18.02
N LEU A 130 0.76 -4.11 -18.25
CA LEU A 130 1.66 -3.15 -18.91
C LEU A 130 1.31 -2.89 -20.38
N GLN A 131 0.77 -3.89 -21.08
CA GLN A 131 0.41 -3.79 -22.50
C GLN A 131 -0.87 -2.98 -22.74
N HIS A 132 -1.71 -2.79 -21.72
CA HIS A 132 -3.00 -2.14 -21.87
C HIS A 132 -3.00 -0.74 -21.24
N SER A 133 -3.19 0.29 -22.06
CA SER A 133 -3.15 1.70 -21.61
C SER A 133 -4.14 2.01 -20.49
N ASN A 134 -5.32 1.38 -20.49
CA ASN A 134 -6.36 1.60 -19.50
C ASN A 134 -5.97 1.09 -18.11
N LEU A 135 -5.07 0.11 -18.03
CA LEU A 135 -4.62 -0.46 -16.76
C LEU A 135 -3.37 0.23 -16.21
N LYS A 136 -2.74 1.14 -16.97
CA LYS A 136 -1.56 1.89 -16.52
C LYS A 136 -1.73 2.61 -15.18
N PRO A 137 -2.90 3.21 -14.88
CA PRO A 137 -3.13 3.85 -13.57
C PRO A 137 -2.97 2.90 -12.37
N ALA A 138 -3.16 1.59 -12.54
CA ALA A 138 -3.01 0.60 -11.47
C ALA A 138 -1.54 0.21 -11.18
N ILE A 139 -0.62 0.47 -12.12
CA ILE A 139 0.78 0.03 -12.01
C ILE A 139 1.46 0.50 -10.71
N PRO A 140 1.35 1.78 -10.29
CA PRO A 140 2.01 2.23 -9.07
C PRO A 140 1.54 1.47 -7.82
N ASP A 141 0.24 1.19 -7.71
CA ASP A 141 -0.33 0.52 -6.54
C ASP A 141 -0.01 -0.98 -6.53
N LEU A 142 -0.06 -1.63 -7.70
CA LEU A 142 0.43 -2.99 -7.90
C LEU A 142 1.90 -3.15 -7.48
N PHE A 143 2.76 -2.21 -7.89
CA PHE A 143 4.19 -2.24 -7.57
C PHE A 143 4.47 -1.91 -6.10
N LYS A 144 3.70 -1.00 -5.48
CA LYS A 144 3.79 -0.76 -4.03
C LYS A 144 3.44 -2.02 -3.24
N GLN A 145 2.40 -2.73 -3.63
CA GLN A 145 2.02 -3.99 -2.98
C GLN A 145 3.11 -5.03 -3.16
N ALA A 146 3.72 -5.14 -4.34
CA ALA A 146 4.89 -5.99 -4.54
C ALA A 146 6.05 -5.64 -3.59
N CYS A 147 6.33 -4.35 -3.40
CA CYS A 147 7.35 -3.88 -2.44
C CYS A 147 7.00 -4.22 -0.98
N ALA A 148 5.71 -4.34 -0.66
CA ALA A 148 5.20 -4.72 0.66
C ALA A 148 5.15 -6.24 0.90
N THR A 149 5.34 -7.06 -0.15
CA THR A 149 5.26 -8.52 -0.05
C THR A 149 6.65 -9.16 0.07
N ASP A 150 7.41 -9.21 -1.03
CA ASP A 150 8.65 -9.97 -1.10
C ASP A 150 9.56 -9.53 -2.26
N LEU A 151 10.85 -9.84 -2.13
CA LEU A 151 11.88 -9.45 -3.09
C LEU A 151 11.73 -10.10 -4.48
N ASP A 152 11.23 -11.34 -4.55
CA ASP A 152 11.12 -12.05 -5.83
C ASP A 152 9.99 -11.47 -6.68
N THR A 153 8.91 -11.03 -6.06
CA THR A 153 7.85 -10.27 -6.72
C THR A 153 8.37 -8.93 -7.23
N VAL A 154 9.16 -8.19 -6.45
CA VAL A 154 9.77 -6.92 -6.89
C VAL A 154 10.72 -7.13 -8.07
N LYS A 155 11.60 -8.14 -8.02
CA LYS A 155 12.50 -8.49 -9.13
C LYS A 155 11.72 -8.75 -10.41
N ARG A 156 10.64 -9.52 -10.31
CA ARG A 156 9.78 -9.82 -11.46
C ARG A 156 9.22 -8.56 -12.11
N TRP A 157 8.82 -7.57 -11.32
CA TRP A 157 8.38 -6.29 -11.85
C TRP A 157 9.52 -5.53 -12.52
N VAL A 158 10.67 -5.40 -11.85
CA VAL A 158 11.83 -4.66 -12.39
C VAL A 158 12.34 -5.28 -13.70
N ASP A 159 12.28 -6.61 -13.85
CA ASP A 159 12.66 -7.31 -15.08
C ASP A 159 11.75 -6.99 -16.28
N ILE A 160 10.51 -6.53 -16.04
CA ILE A 160 9.48 -6.33 -17.07
C ILE A 160 9.18 -4.85 -17.30
N LEU A 161 9.31 -4.01 -16.27
CA LEU A 161 8.99 -2.59 -16.33
C LEU A 161 9.93 -1.83 -17.27
N PRO A 162 9.40 -0.94 -18.13
CA PRO A 162 10.22 0.08 -18.77
C PRO A 162 10.94 0.92 -17.72
N ASN A 163 12.20 1.26 -17.97
CA ASN A 163 13.02 2.06 -17.04
C ASN A 163 12.35 3.39 -16.69
N GLU A 164 11.69 4.04 -17.64
CA GLU A 164 10.99 5.30 -17.44
C GLU A 164 9.83 5.15 -16.44
N THR A 165 9.10 4.04 -16.54
CA THR A 165 8.00 3.71 -15.62
C THR A 165 8.50 3.39 -14.22
N LEU A 166 9.59 2.63 -14.11
CA LEU A 166 10.21 2.36 -12.80
C LEU A 166 10.66 3.67 -12.12
N ILE A 167 11.28 4.58 -12.87
CA ILE A 167 11.70 5.89 -12.36
C ILE A 167 10.49 6.70 -11.88
N GLU A 168 9.40 6.72 -12.64
CA GLU A 168 8.18 7.44 -12.27
C GLU A 168 7.55 6.89 -10.97
N ILE A 169 7.55 5.58 -10.77
CA ILE A 169 7.00 4.96 -9.54
C ILE A 169 7.90 5.21 -8.33
N CYS A 170 9.23 5.13 -8.52
CA CYS A 170 10.19 5.37 -7.46
C CYS A 170 10.27 6.85 -7.06
N ASN A 171 10.13 7.74 -8.03
CA ASN A 171 10.22 9.20 -7.87
C ASN A 171 9.01 9.87 -8.53
N PRO A 172 7.81 9.76 -7.93
CA PRO A 172 6.63 10.42 -8.45
C PRO A 172 6.93 11.92 -8.54
N LYS A 173 6.57 12.55 -9.67
CA LYS A 173 6.79 13.98 -9.87
C LYS A 173 6.14 14.72 -8.71
N PHE A 174 6.94 15.44 -7.92
CA PHE A 174 6.45 16.30 -6.86
C PHE A 174 5.72 17.49 -7.50
N SER A 175 4.39 17.44 -7.56
CA SER A 175 3.61 18.68 -7.53
C SER A 175 3.66 19.25 -6.10
N GLU A 176 3.41 20.55 -5.95
CA GLU A 176 3.63 21.33 -4.72
C GLU A 176 2.80 20.89 -3.49
N LEU A 177 2.05 19.78 -3.58
CA LEU A 177 1.27 19.20 -2.49
C LEU A 177 2.01 17.99 -1.91
N ASN A 178 2.47 18.12 -0.66
CA ASN A 178 3.18 17.11 0.16
C ASN A 178 2.54 15.69 0.24
N GLN A 179 1.39 15.45 -0.38
CA GLN A 179 0.73 14.14 -0.43
C GLN A 179 1.33 13.19 -1.48
N GLU A 180 2.08 13.69 -2.46
CA GLU A 180 2.62 12.83 -3.53
C GLU A 180 3.85 12.02 -3.12
N ALA A 181 4.60 12.49 -2.11
CA ALA A 181 5.77 11.76 -1.59
C ALA A 181 5.40 10.35 -1.08
N SER A 182 4.26 10.23 -0.38
CA SER A 182 3.73 8.93 0.10
C SER A 182 3.27 7.99 -1.01
N ARG A 183 3.31 8.42 -2.28
CA ARG A 183 3.05 7.54 -3.43
C ARG A 183 4.31 6.84 -3.95
N SER A 184 5.49 7.18 -3.45
CA SER A 184 6.71 6.43 -3.78
C SER A 184 6.66 5.03 -3.19
N CYS A 185 7.10 4.03 -3.97
CA CYS A 185 7.20 2.64 -3.51
C CYS A 185 8.12 2.46 -2.28
N PHE A 186 9.07 3.37 -2.06
CA PHE A 186 10.00 3.31 -0.92
C PHE A 186 9.31 3.41 0.45
N TYR A 187 8.09 3.95 0.53
CA TYR A 187 7.31 3.97 1.78
C TYR A 187 6.78 2.58 2.17
N TYR A 188 6.62 1.68 1.20
CA TYR A 188 5.94 0.40 1.36
C TYR A 188 6.91 -0.78 1.35
N VAL A 189 8.22 -0.55 1.30
CA VAL A 189 9.21 -1.62 1.32
C VAL A 189 9.06 -2.43 2.61
N ALA A 190 8.93 -3.75 2.48
CA ALA A 190 8.78 -4.65 3.61
C ALA A 190 10.12 -5.10 4.21
N SER A 191 11.24 -4.87 3.50
CA SER A 191 12.55 -5.35 3.93
C SER A 191 13.72 -4.49 3.42
N PRO A 192 14.86 -4.47 4.15
CA PRO A 192 16.10 -3.85 3.69
C PRO A 192 16.58 -4.36 2.33
N GLU A 193 16.37 -5.64 2.03
CA GLU A 193 16.80 -6.28 0.78
C GLU A 193 16.06 -5.71 -0.44
N ILE A 194 14.76 -5.41 -0.29
CA ILE A 194 13.98 -4.74 -1.34
C ILE A 194 14.51 -3.32 -1.57
N LEU A 195 14.78 -2.59 -0.48
CA LEU A 195 15.33 -1.23 -0.56
C LEU A 195 16.69 -1.22 -1.27
N ASP A 196 17.57 -2.16 -0.92
CA ASP A 196 18.87 -2.37 -1.58
C ASP A 196 18.72 -2.69 -3.05
N PHE A 197 17.84 -3.63 -3.38
CA PHE A 197 17.62 -4.04 -4.76
C PHE A 197 17.13 -2.86 -5.60
N LEU A 198 16.11 -2.14 -5.14
CA LEU A 198 15.58 -0.98 -5.85
C LEU A 198 16.66 0.10 -5.99
N TRP A 199 17.34 0.46 -4.91
CA TRP A 199 18.38 1.49 -4.93
C TRP A 199 19.47 1.19 -5.96
N ASN A 200 19.95 -0.05 -6.02
CA ASN A 200 21.02 -0.47 -6.92
C ASN A 200 20.58 -0.59 -8.39
N ASN A 201 19.27 -0.62 -8.67
CA ASN A 201 18.73 -0.60 -10.04
C ASN A 201 18.47 0.83 -10.56
N LEU A 202 18.75 1.87 -9.76
CA LEU A 202 18.54 3.26 -10.13
C LEU A 202 19.84 3.95 -10.52
N SER A 203 19.78 4.90 -11.45
CA SER A 203 20.95 5.70 -11.81
C SER A 203 21.34 6.66 -10.68
N PRO A 204 22.62 7.07 -10.58
CA PRO A 204 23.08 7.99 -9.54
C PRO A 204 22.29 9.31 -9.48
N VAL A 205 21.80 9.79 -10.64
CA VAL A 205 20.96 11.00 -10.71
C VAL A 205 19.63 10.79 -9.99
N ILE A 206 18.98 9.65 -10.24
CA ILE A 206 17.69 9.32 -9.61
C ILE A 206 17.87 9.00 -8.12
N GLN A 207 18.94 8.29 -7.75
CA GLN A 207 19.32 8.07 -6.35
C GLN A 207 19.45 9.39 -5.59
N ALA A 208 20.16 10.38 -6.15
CA ALA A 208 20.28 11.70 -5.54
C ALA A 208 18.93 12.42 -5.42
N THR A 209 18.02 12.26 -6.39
CA THR A 209 16.66 12.81 -6.28
C THR A 209 15.85 12.16 -5.16
N ILE A 210 15.88 10.83 -5.06
CA ILE A 210 15.17 10.07 -4.01
C ILE A 210 15.72 10.42 -2.63
N ALA A 211 17.04 10.49 -2.47
CA ALA A 211 17.68 10.87 -1.21
C ALA A 211 17.20 12.24 -0.70
N ASN A 212 17.02 13.20 -1.60
CA ASN A 212 16.67 14.57 -1.21
C ASN A 212 15.16 14.80 -1.07
N ASN A 213 14.33 14.07 -1.83
CA ASN A 213 12.90 14.38 -1.92
C ASN A 213 12.01 13.29 -1.32
N VAL A 214 12.40 12.02 -1.42
CA VAL A 214 11.57 10.86 -1.00
C VAL A 214 11.97 10.35 0.38
N PHE A 215 13.27 10.12 0.61
CA PHE A 215 13.77 9.57 1.86
C PHE A 215 13.49 10.40 3.12
N PRO A 216 13.42 11.74 3.09
CA PRO A 216 13.07 12.50 4.30
C PRO A 216 11.70 12.10 4.88
N GLY A 217 10.66 12.06 4.05
CA GLY A 217 9.33 11.62 4.48
C GLY A 217 9.24 10.11 4.71
N CYS A 218 9.97 9.30 3.92
CA CYS A 218 10.03 7.85 4.13
C CYS A 218 10.63 7.53 5.51
N LEU A 219 11.70 8.20 5.90
CA LEU A 219 12.34 8.02 7.20
C LEU A 219 11.35 8.31 8.35
N VAL A 220 10.59 9.41 8.28
CA VAL A 220 9.54 9.71 9.26
C VAL A 220 8.46 8.62 9.29
N TYR A 221 8.05 8.12 8.13
CA TYR A 221 7.06 7.06 8.04
C TYR A 221 7.56 5.74 8.65
N GLN A 222 8.80 5.34 8.39
CA GLN A 222 9.38 4.12 8.98
C GLN A 222 9.57 4.24 10.49
N VAL A 223 9.89 5.44 11.00
CA VAL A 223 9.90 5.69 12.46
C VAL A 223 8.52 5.47 13.06
N LYS A 224 7.44 5.93 12.42
CA LYS A 224 6.07 5.72 12.92
C LYS A 224 5.65 4.25 12.96
N LYS A 225 6.25 3.42 12.10
CA LYS A 225 6.07 1.96 12.08
C LYS A 225 7.05 1.20 12.97
N GLU A 226 8.04 1.89 13.54
CA GLU A 226 9.12 1.30 14.34
C GLU A 226 10.03 0.32 13.56
N GLU A 227 10.19 0.52 12.25
CA GLU A 227 10.94 -0.37 11.35
C GLU A 227 12.45 -0.06 11.37
N VAL A 228 13.12 -0.42 12.48
CA VAL A 228 14.55 -0.12 12.72
C VAL A 228 15.45 -0.57 11.58
N ALA A 229 15.27 -1.79 11.06
CA ALA A 229 16.11 -2.33 10.01
C ALA A 229 16.03 -1.52 8.71
N ILE A 230 14.84 -1.02 8.35
CA ILE A 230 14.65 -0.17 7.17
C ILE A 230 15.25 1.21 7.41
N ILE A 231 15.11 1.77 8.62
CA ILE A 231 15.74 3.05 9.00
C ILE A 231 17.26 2.96 8.88
N GLU A 232 17.89 1.93 9.47
CA GLU A 232 19.34 1.70 9.36
C GLU A 232 19.77 1.58 7.89
N LYS A 233 18.99 0.83 7.11
CA LYS A 233 19.26 0.64 5.69
C LYS A 233 19.20 1.95 4.92
N ILE A 234 18.14 2.75 5.09
CA ILE A 234 18.02 4.08 4.46
C ILE A 234 19.23 4.94 4.79
N LEU A 235 19.60 5.04 6.08
CA LEU A 235 20.74 5.85 6.50
C LEU A 235 22.06 5.35 5.88
N SER A 236 22.24 4.04 5.74
CA SER A 236 23.44 3.46 5.11
C SER A 236 23.59 3.78 3.62
N LEU A 237 22.49 4.15 2.93
CA LEU A 237 22.52 4.53 1.52
C LEU A 237 22.82 6.02 1.29
N LEU A 238 22.83 6.81 2.37
CA LEU A 238 22.96 8.26 2.31
C LEU A 238 24.35 8.72 2.78
N ASP A 239 24.87 9.75 2.12
CA ASP A 239 26.01 10.49 2.66
C ASP A 239 25.62 11.39 3.85
N GLU A 240 26.60 11.92 4.58
CA GLU A 240 26.35 12.75 5.78
C GLU A 240 25.47 13.98 5.49
N LYS A 241 25.60 14.59 4.29
CA LYS A 241 24.83 15.77 3.91
C LYS A 241 23.37 15.38 3.65
N GLN A 242 23.13 14.28 2.96
CA GLN A 242 21.80 13.74 2.69
C GLN A 242 21.12 13.26 3.98
N GLN A 243 21.86 12.62 4.89
CA GLN A 243 21.36 12.26 6.22
C GLN A 243 20.91 13.50 6.99
N SER A 244 21.76 14.53 7.09
CA SER A 244 21.41 15.79 7.78
C SER A 244 20.17 16.46 7.15
N HIS A 245 20.04 16.44 5.83
CA HIS A 245 18.85 16.93 5.13
C HIS A 245 17.58 16.13 5.51
N CYS A 246 17.66 14.80 5.53
CA CYS A 246 16.55 13.95 5.97
C CYS A 246 16.14 14.23 7.42
N PHE A 247 17.11 14.42 8.32
CA PHE A 247 16.84 14.72 9.72
C PHE A 247 16.16 16.06 9.91
N LYS A 248 16.49 17.08 9.10
CA LYS A 248 15.88 18.43 9.21
C LYS A 248 14.45 18.50 8.68
N PHE A 249 13.96 17.45 8.04
CA PHE A 249 12.62 17.41 7.47
C PHE A 249 11.54 17.64 8.54
N GLU A 250 10.70 18.64 8.27
CA GLU A 250 9.66 19.11 9.18
C GLU A 250 10.17 19.29 10.63
N ASP A 251 11.34 19.93 10.77
CA ASP A 251 11.94 20.28 12.06
C ASP A 251 12.21 19.05 12.94
N TYR A 252 12.99 18.09 12.42
CA TYR A 252 13.40 16.88 13.16
C TYR A 252 12.25 15.98 13.58
N ASN A 253 11.19 15.92 12.77
CA ASN A 253 10.01 15.12 13.02
C ASN A 253 10.34 13.63 13.27
N CYS A 254 11.34 13.06 12.61
CA CYS A 254 11.75 11.67 12.87
C CYS A 254 12.19 11.46 14.33
N PHE A 255 12.92 12.39 14.92
CA PHE A 255 13.36 12.33 16.31
C PHE A 255 12.19 12.54 17.28
N VAL A 256 11.30 13.49 16.96
CA VAL A 256 10.10 13.78 17.75
C VAL A 256 9.14 12.59 17.79
N TYR A 257 8.84 11.97 16.65
CA TYR A 257 7.96 10.80 16.59
C TYR A 257 8.55 9.58 17.30
N ALA A 258 9.86 9.34 17.20
CA ALA A 258 10.51 8.26 17.95
C ALA A 258 10.36 8.46 19.48
N ALA A 259 10.43 9.72 19.94
CA ALA A 259 10.25 10.06 21.34
C ALA A 259 8.79 9.91 21.82
N ASP A 260 7.82 10.34 21.00
CA ASP A 260 6.39 10.17 21.27
C ASP A 260 5.97 8.69 21.36
N ARG A 261 6.59 7.84 20.52
CA ARG A 261 6.29 6.40 20.46
C ARG A 261 6.97 5.57 21.54
N GLY A 262 7.99 6.08 22.22
CA GLY A 262 8.72 5.30 23.22
C GLY A 262 9.86 4.46 22.62
N SER A 263 10.22 4.68 21.35
CA SER A 263 11.20 3.88 20.61
C SER A 263 12.64 4.32 20.91
N LEU A 264 13.17 3.93 22.09
CA LEU A 264 14.52 4.30 22.53
C LEU A 264 15.63 3.86 21.56
N ASP A 265 15.47 2.70 20.91
CA ASP A 265 16.47 2.17 19.98
C ASP A 265 16.59 3.05 18.73
N ILE A 266 15.47 3.53 18.20
CA ILE A 266 15.45 4.49 17.08
C ILE A 266 16.09 5.81 17.51
N ILE A 267 15.76 6.32 18.70
CA ILE A 267 16.40 7.55 19.21
C ILE A 267 17.91 7.39 19.27
N LYS A 268 18.42 6.28 19.81
CA LYS A 268 19.86 6.03 19.90
C LYS A 268 20.51 5.90 18.52
N LEU A 269 19.83 5.23 17.59
CA LEU A 269 20.28 5.12 16.20
C LEU A 269 20.41 6.48 15.53
N LEU A 270 19.35 7.29 15.58
CA LEU A 270 19.35 8.66 15.05
C LEU A 270 20.43 9.51 15.72
N TRP A 271 20.51 9.46 17.05
CA TRP A 271 21.48 10.23 17.84
C TRP A 271 22.93 9.87 17.53
N LYS A 272 23.24 8.60 17.28
CA LYS A 272 24.57 8.16 16.86
C LYS A 272 24.95 8.74 15.50
N THR A 273 23.96 8.95 14.63
CA THR A 273 24.14 9.40 13.24
C THR A 273 24.17 10.92 13.12
N PHE A 274 23.55 11.64 14.07
CA PHE A 274 23.55 13.10 14.08
C PHE A 274 24.94 13.71 14.20
N SER A 275 25.17 14.74 13.40
CA SER A 275 26.26 15.69 13.64
C SER A 275 26.09 16.40 14.99
N SER A 276 27.15 17.02 15.49
CA SER A 276 27.07 17.81 16.73
C SER A 276 26.04 18.94 16.64
N GLU A 277 25.87 19.55 15.48
CA GLU A 277 24.86 20.59 15.25
C GLU A 277 23.45 20.00 15.25
N ASP A 278 23.23 18.89 14.54
CA ASP A 278 21.92 18.24 14.44
C ASP A 278 21.44 17.74 15.81
N LYS A 279 22.33 17.28 16.70
CA LYS A 279 21.99 16.91 18.09
C LYS A 279 21.35 18.06 18.87
N ILE A 280 21.92 19.26 18.74
CA ILE A 280 21.42 20.45 19.45
C ILE A 280 20.08 20.89 18.87
N ASN A 281 19.97 20.90 17.55
CA ASN A 281 18.75 21.31 16.87
C ASN A 281 17.61 20.31 17.11
N ALA A 282 17.87 19.01 17.05
CA ALA A 282 16.88 17.97 17.33
C ALA A 282 16.32 18.03 18.76
N LEU A 283 17.15 18.41 19.75
CA LEU A 283 16.65 18.63 21.12
C LEU A 283 15.70 19.83 21.19
N LYS A 284 15.97 20.90 20.45
CA LYS A 284 15.19 22.15 20.44
C LYS A 284 13.96 22.11 19.54
N ALA A 285 13.94 21.17 18.60
CA ALA A 285 12.92 20.98 17.60
C ALA A 285 11.50 21.09 18.17
N SER A 286 10.66 21.84 17.46
CA SER A 286 9.23 22.03 17.73
C SER A 286 8.97 22.41 19.20
N ASN A 287 9.80 23.31 19.73
CA ASN A 287 9.79 23.72 21.13
C ASN A 287 9.94 22.52 22.08
N TYR A 288 11.06 21.81 21.96
CA TYR A 288 11.39 20.64 22.78
C TYR A 288 10.37 19.49 22.69
N ALA A 289 9.76 19.30 21.52
CA ALA A 289 8.63 18.38 21.33
C ALA A 289 8.98 16.94 21.73
N ALA A 290 10.16 16.44 21.37
CA ALA A 290 10.59 15.08 21.72
C ALA A 290 10.52 14.84 23.24
N TYR A 291 11.04 15.76 24.05
CA TYR A 291 11.03 15.66 25.51
C TYR A 291 9.60 15.79 26.07
N ARG A 292 8.82 16.73 25.55
CA ARG A 292 7.45 17.01 26.02
C ARG A 292 6.50 15.85 25.74
N LEU A 293 6.58 15.27 24.54
CA LEU A 293 5.77 14.12 24.15
C LEU A 293 6.17 12.87 24.95
N ALA A 294 7.47 12.58 25.08
CA ALA A 294 7.96 11.50 25.94
C ALA A 294 7.51 11.66 27.40
N SER A 295 7.53 12.88 27.93
CA SER A 295 7.05 13.20 29.29
C SER A 295 5.55 12.97 29.43
N LYS A 296 4.75 13.48 28.49
CA LYS A 296 3.30 13.31 28.48
C LYS A 296 2.88 11.83 28.39
N ALA A 297 3.63 11.05 27.63
CA ALA A 297 3.41 9.61 27.45
C ALA A 297 4.07 8.74 28.54
N ASN A 298 4.82 9.33 29.49
CA ASN A 298 5.58 8.64 30.54
C ASN A 298 6.65 7.67 30.02
N HIS A 299 7.32 8.00 28.91
CA HIS A 299 8.45 7.24 28.37
C HIS A 299 9.74 7.52 29.14
N ILE A 300 9.82 7.05 30.39
CA ILE A 300 10.90 7.37 31.35
C ILE A 300 12.29 7.14 30.77
N GLN A 301 12.51 6.05 30.04
CA GLN A 301 13.83 5.73 29.49
C GLN A 301 14.30 6.75 28.44
N ILE A 302 13.36 7.32 27.67
CA ILE A 302 13.66 8.37 26.70
C ILE A 302 13.95 9.68 27.43
N ILE A 303 13.13 10.04 28.43
CA ILE A 303 13.37 11.23 29.26
C ILE A 303 14.78 11.17 29.85
N SER A 304 15.14 10.06 30.52
CA SER A 304 16.46 9.86 31.10
C SER A 304 17.58 9.92 30.05
N PHE A 305 17.36 9.34 28.87
CA PHE A 305 18.33 9.44 27.77
C PHE A 305 18.53 10.90 27.34
N LEU A 306 17.45 11.63 27.05
CA LEU A 306 17.49 13.03 26.60
C LEU A 306 18.17 13.93 27.64
N GLU A 307 17.85 13.78 28.93
CA GLU A 307 18.50 14.54 30.01
C GLU A 307 20.00 14.23 30.12
N SER A 308 20.40 12.96 29.90
CA SER A 308 21.80 12.55 29.97
C SER A 308 22.67 13.11 28.83
N VAL A 309 22.07 13.40 27.67
CA VAL A 309 22.78 13.88 26.48
C VAL A 309 22.61 15.39 26.25
N ALA A 310 21.63 16.02 26.87
CA ALA A 310 21.38 17.45 26.76
C ALA A 310 22.47 18.27 27.47
N PRO A 311 23.10 19.24 26.80
CA PRO A 311 23.96 20.22 27.47
C PRO A 311 23.18 21.01 28.53
N ALA A 312 23.86 21.39 29.62
CA ALA A 312 23.22 22.09 30.75
C ALA A 312 22.34 23.30 30.37
N PRO A 313 22.73 24.20 29.44
CA PRO A 313 21.86 25.29 29.03
C PRO A 313 20.55 24.82 28.38
N ILE A 314 20.61 23.75 27.59
CA ILE A 314 19.43 23.17 26.93
C ILE A 314 18.55 22.45 27.94
N LEU A 315 19.14 21.72 28.88
CA LEU A 315 18.41 21.02 29.94
C LEU A 315 17.55 21.99 30.77
N LEU A 316 18.10 23.17 31.11
CA LEU A 316 17.39 24.22 31.85
C LEU A 316 16.18 24.79 31.10
N GLU A 317 16.21 24.81 29.77
CA GLU A 317 15.09 25.26 28.93
C GLU A 317 14.09 24.13 28.64
N MET A 318 14.57 22.90 28.51
CA MET A 318 13.81 21.72 28.12
C MET A 318 12.87 21.22 29.23
N GLN A 319 13.33 21.17 30.48
CA GLN A 319 12.52 20.65 31.60
C GLN A 319 11.24 21.47 31.86
N PRO A 320 11.25 22.82 31.86
CA PRO A 320 10.02 23.62 32.01
C PRO A 320 9.06 23.51 30.82
N ALA A 321 9.53 23.10 29.64
CA ALA A 321 8.72 23.07 28.42
C ALA A 321 7.56 22.05 28.49
N VAL A 322 7.63 21.06 29.39
CA VAL A 322 6.57 20.06 29.61
C VAL A 322 5.22 20.69 29.96
N SER A 323 5.24 21.83 30.67
CA SER A 323 4.01 22.53 31.09
C SER A 323 3.42 23.45 30.02
N GLN A 324 4.08 23.61 28.87
CA GLN A 324 3.59 24.47 27.78
C GLN A 324 2.61 23.71 26.86
N PRO A 325 1.61 24.38 26.28
CA PRO A 325 0.69 23.75 25.31
C PRO A 325 1.44 23.26 24.07
N ILE A 326 1.05 22.09 23.53
CA ILE A 326 1.52 21.64 22.20
C ILE A 326 0.76 22.52 21.20
N LYS A 327 1.49 23.37 20.47
CA LYS A 327 0.91 24.23 19.43
C LYS A 327 0.72 23.47 18.15
#